data_AF-A0A9P6UFW6-F1
#
_entry.id   AF-A0A9P6UFW6-F1
#
_cell.length_a   1.000
_cell.length_b   1.000
_cell.length_c   1.000
_cell.angle_alpha   90.00
_cell.angle_beta   90.00
_cell.angle_gamma   90.00
#
_symmetry.space_group_name_H-M   'P 1'
#
loop_
_entity.id
_entity.type
_entity.pdbx_description
1 polymer ?
#
loop_
_entity_poly.entity_id
_entity_poly.type
_entity_poly.pdbx_seq_one_letter_code
_entity_poly.pdbx_strand_id
1 'polypeptide(L)'
;MSGIIPTDKKQLRACLLCSLIKKQEQFFKSGCDNCESLLEMRGHMDRVMDCTSQHYDGAIAVMQPSESWVAKWQRIDKFEKGIYAVQVQGRLPEEIEDELEGKGIKYRPRDGSARD
;
A
#
# COMPACT_ATOMS: atom_id res chain seq x y z
N MET A 1 -11.52 16.51 -2.71
CA MET A 1 -10.22 16.37 -3.43
C MET A 1 -9.54 15.12 -2.90
N SER A 2 -9.11 14.22 -3.77
CA SER A 2 -8.50 12.94 -3.37
C SER A 2 -7.24 13.23 -2.53
N GLY A 3 -7.24 12.69 -1.29
CA GLY A 3 -6.14 12.83 -0.33
C GLY A 3 -5.06 11.78 -0.51
N ILE A 4 -4.82 11.32 -1.75
CA ILE A 4 -3.87 10.25 -2.07
C ILE A 4 -2.40 10.71 -2.00
N ILE A 5 -2.12 11.99 -2.25
CA ILE A 5 -0.77 12.54 -2.20
C ILE A 5 -0.44 12.97 -0.75
N PRO A 6 0.70 12.56 -0.17
CA PRO A 6 1.12 13.05 1.13
C PRO A 6 1.32 14.57 1.14
N THR A 7 0.79 15.24 2.16
CA THR A 7 0.87 16.71 2.29
C THR A 7 2.25 17.19 2.74
N ASP A 8 2.99 16.35 3.46
CA ASP A 8 4.40 16.54 3.80
C ASP A 8 5.06 15.17 4.05
N LYS A 9 6.34 15.18 4.48
CA LYS A 9 7.15 13.98 4.66
C LYS A 9 7.08 13.36 6.07
N LYS A 10 6.29 13.91 7.00
CA LYS A 10 6.19 13.41 8.38
C LYS A 10 5.22 12.22 8.44
N GLN A 11 5.59 11.20 9.21
CA GLN A 11 4.75 10.02 9.48
C GLN A 11 4.21 9.36 8.21
N LEU A 12 5.06 9.29 7.18
CA LEU A 12 4.77 8.52 5.98
C LEU A 12 4.81 7.03 6.29
N ARG A 13 3.85 6.31 5.71
CA ARG A 13 3.76 4.86 5.78
C ARG A 13 3.48 4.31 4.40
N ALA A 14 3.97 3.11 4.11
CA ALA A 14 3.67 2.40 2.89
C ALA A 14 2.74 1.22 3.18
N CYS A 15 1.69 1.05 2.37
CA CYS A 15 0.77 -0.08 2.49
C CYS A 15 1.49 -1.41 2.20
N LEU A 16 1.34 -2.39 3.09
CA LEU A 16 1.98 -3.70 2.96
C LEU A 16 1.39 -4.57 1.83
N LEU A 17 0.19 -4.22 1.33
CA LEU A 17 -0.47 -4.92 0.22
C LEU A 17 -0.16 -4.31 -1.16
N CYS A 18 -0.19 -2.97 -1.29
CA CYS A 18 -0.06 -2.30 -2.59
C CYS A 18 1.12 -1.32 -2.72
N SER A 19 1.92 -1.14 -1.67
CA SER A 19 3.04 -0.18 -1.57
C SER A 19 2.71 1.31 -1.68
N LEU A 20 1.42 1.71 -1.73
CA LEU A 20 1.01 3.12 -1.71
C LEU A 20 1.54 3.83 -0.45
N ILE A 21 2.16 5.00 -0.63
CA ILE A 21 2.71 5.84 0.43
C ILE A 21 1.74 7.00 0.70
N LYS A 22 1.24 7.06 1.94
CA LYS A 22 0.43 8.16 2.48
C LYS A 22 0.88 8.48 3.91
N LYS A 23 0.40 9.59 4.47
CA LYS A 23 0.49 9.81 5.91
C LYS A 23 -0.37 8.80 6.67
N GLN A 24 0.07 8.45 7.87
CA GLN A 24 -0.73 7.66 8.82
C GLN A 24 -2.16 8.23 8.97
N GLU A 25 -2.29 9.55 9.15
CA GLU A 25 -3.59 10.22 9.28
C GLU A 25 -4.45 10.10 8.02
N GLN A 26 -3.85 10.05 6.83
CA GLN A 26 -4.59 9.89 5.58
C GLN A 26 -5.12 8.46 5.45
N PHE A 27 -4.35 7.44 5.86
CA PHE A 27 -4.85 6.07 5.96
C PHE A 27 -5.97 5.96 6.99
N PHE A 28 -5.82 6.55 8.17
CA PHE A 28 -6.88 6.53 9.18
C PHE A 28 -8.16 7.22 8.71
N LYS A 29 -8.05 8.39 8.05
CA LYS A 29 -9.20 9.18 7.63
C LYS A 29 -9.94 8.61 6.41
N SER A 30 -9.20 8.03 5.46
CA SER A 30 -9.74 7.68 4.14
C SER A 30 -9.44 6.27 3.67
N GLY A 31 -8.66 5.52 4.43
CA GLY A 31 -8.20 4.21 4.01
C GLY A 31 -7.07 4.26 2.98
N CYS A 32 -6.75 3.10 2.43
CA CYS A 32 -5.88 2.98 1.27
C CYS A 32 -6.71 3.05 0.00
N ASP A 33 -6.35 3.97 -0.91
CA ASP A 33 -7.09 4.18 -2.16
C ASP A 33 -7.18 2.92 -3.04
N ASN A 34 -6.25 1.96 -2.89
CA ASN A 34 -6.26 0.70 -3.64
C ASN A 34 -6.85 -0.49 -2.86
N CYS A 35 -6.79 -0.47 -1.53
CA CYS A 35 -6.96 -1.67 -0.70
C CYS A 35 -8.04 -1.53 0.36
N GLU A 36 -8.74 -0.41 0.45
CA GLU A 36 -9.67 -0.16 1.56
C GLU A 36 -10.81 -1.18 1.64
N SER A 37 -11.34 -1.64 0.50
CA SER A 37 -12.36 -2.70 0.47
C SER A 37 -11.88 -4.05 0.98
N LEU A 38 -10.57 -4.20 1.20
CA LEU A 38 -9.93 -5.44 1.66
C LEU A 38 -9.41 -5.32 3.09
N LEU A 39 -8.76 -4.19 3.40
CA LEU A 39 -8.01 -3.98 4.65
C LEU A 39 -8.78 -3.17 5.70
N GLU A 40 -9.86 -2.48 5.31
CA GLU A 40 -10.80 -1.80 6.21
C GLU A 40 -10.11 -0.88 7.25
N MET A 41 -9.16 -0.05 6.79
CA MET A 41 -8.34 0.79 7.66
C MET A 41 -9.05 2.07 8.11
N ARG A 42 -10.09 2.53 7.40
CA ARG A 42 -10.74 3.80 7.67
C ARG A 42 -11.40 3.79 9.06
N GLY A 43 -10.95 4.68 9.93
CA GLY A 43 -11.44 4.79 11.31
C GLY A 43 -10.82 3.79 12.28
N HIS A 44 -9.92 2.91 11.82
CA HIS A 44 -9.32 1.83 12.62
C HIS A 44 -7.80 2.00 12.68
N MET A 45 -7.29 2.71 13.70
CA MET A 45 -5.85 2.99 13.82
C MET A 45 -5.02 1.72 13.95
N ASP A 46 -5.51 0.70 14.65
CA ASP A 46 -4.80 -0.58 14.80
C ASP A 46 -4.61 -1.25 13.43
N ARG A 47 -5.69 -1.32 12.63
CA ARG A 47 -5.61 -1.80 11.22
C ARG A 47 -4.62 -0.98 10.39
N VAL A 48 -4.55 0.35 10.57
CA VAL A 48 -3.54 1.19 9.88
C VAL A 48 -2.13 0.76 10.28
N MET A 49 -1.88 0.52 11.57
CA MET A 49 -0.56 0.14 12.07
C MET A 49 -0.16 -1.25 11.59
N ASP A 50 -1.10 -2.19 11.53
CA ASP A 50 -0.88 -3.58 11.10
C ASP A 50 -0.72 -3.71 9.58
N CYS A 51 -1.43 -2.88 8.81
CA CYS A 51 -1.45 -2.97 7.35
C CYS A 51 -0.45 -2.05 6.63
N THR A 52 0.34 -1.25 7.37
CA THR A 52 1.28 -0.29 6.77
C THR A 52 2.59 -0.23 7.56
N SER A 53 3.69 0.10 6.88
CA SER A 53 5.02 0.19 7.50
C SER A 53 5.62 1.59 7.35
N GLN A 54 6.33 2.06 8.38
CA GLN A 54 7.18 3.26 8.29
C GLN A 54 8.51 2.98 7.59
N HIS A 55 8.88 1.70 7.48
CA HIS A 55 10.14 1.25 6.92
C HIS A 55 9.92 0.82 5.47
N TYR A 56 10.27 1.71 4.54
CA TYR A 56 10.20 1.46 3.11
C TYR A 56 11.39 2.13 2.42
N ASP A 57 11.76 1.59 1.26
CA ASP A 57 12.90 2.05 0.49
C ASP A 57 12.44 2.57 -0.87
N GLY A 58 12.97 3.73 -1.25
CA GLY A 58 12.64 4.42 -2.49
C GLY A 58 11.19 4.91 -2.60
N ALA A 59 10.95 5.86 -3.50
CA ALA A 59 9.61 6.33 -3.82
C ALA A 59 9.46 6.54 -5.32
N ILE A 60 8.31 6.16 -5.85
CA ILE A 60 7.93 6.26 -7.26
C ILE A 60 6.65 7.07 -7.33
N ALA A 61 6.71 8.23 -7.99
CA ALA A 61 5.50 8.98 -8.33
C ALA A 61 4.92 8.41 -9.63
N VAL A 62 3.86 7.62 -9.53
CA VAL A 62 3.18 7.01 -10.67
C VAL A 62 2.03 7.91 -11.12
N MET A 63 2.12 8.43 -12.34
CA MET A 63 1.10 9.32 -12.92
C MET A 63 0.15 8.60 -13.88
N GLN A 64 0.68 7.67 -14.68
CA GLN A 64 -0.07 6.86 -15.66
C GLN A 64 0.27 5.38 -15.46
N PRO A 65 -0.34 4.70 -14.47
CA PRO A 65 0.02 3.33 -14.08
C PRO A 65 -0.03 2.33 -15.24
N SER A 66 -1.10 2.37 -16.04
CA SER A 66 -1.35 1.42 -17.13
C SER A 66 -0.36 1.52 -18.31
N GLU A 67 0.33 2.65 -18.45
CA GLU A 67 1.27 2.91 -19.56
C GLU A 67 2.74 2.85 -19.10
N SER A 68 2.99 2.71 -17.79
CA SER A 68 4.32 2.78 -17.24
C SER A 68 4.97 1.41 -17.13
N TRP A 69 6.12 1.23 -17.78
CA TRP A 69 6.96 0.05 -17.58
C TRP A 69 7.37 -0.12 -16.11
N VAL A 70 7.68 0.98 -15.41
CA VAL A 70 8.03 0.95 -13.97
C VAL A 70 6.85 0.44 -13.15
N ALA A 71 5.62 0.89 -13.44
CA ALA A 71 4.44 0.42 -12.74
C ALA A 71 4.17 -1.07 -12.99
N LYS A 72 4.36 -1.54 -14.23
CA LYS A 72 4.26 -2.95 -14.58
C LYS A 72 5.29 -3.80 -13.85
N TRP A 73 6.55 -3.37 -13.83
CA TRP A 73 7.64 -4.03 -13.09
C TRP A 73 7.31 -4.12 -11.59
N GLN A 74 6.76 -3.05 -11.03
CA GLN A 74 6.37 -2.98 -9.62
C GLN A 74 5.02 -3.63 -9.31
N ARG A 75 4.31 -4.16 -10.32
CA ARG A 75 2.96 -4.75 -10.17
C ARG A 75 1.98 -3.78 -9.50
N ILE A 76 2.02 -2.54 -9.94
CA ILE A 76 1.14 -1.43 -9.53
C ILE A 76 0.46 -0.76 -10.74
N ASP A 77 0.52 -1.39 -11.92
CA ASP A 77 -0.05 -0.92 -13.19
C ASP A 77 -1.58 -0.84 -13.20
N LYS A 78 -2.24 -1.52 -12.26
CA LYS A 78 -3.70 -1.52 -12.06
C LYS A 78 -4.17 -0.66 -10.89
N PHE A 79 -3.25 -0.01 -10.19
CA PHE A 79 -3.56 0.81 -9.02
C PHE A 79 -3.75 2.28 -9.40
N GLU A 80 -4.24 3.07 -8.45
CA GLU A 80 -4.46 4.50 -8.63
C GLU A 80 -3.14 5.26 -8.83
N LYS A 81 -3.20 6.41 -9.51
CA LYS A 81 -2.05 7.33 -9.56
C LYS A 81 -1.68 7.78 -8.14
N GLY A 82 -0.40 7.82 -7.81
CA GLY A 82 0.04 8.08 -6.44
C GLY A 82 1.53 7.93 -6.23
N ILE A 83 1.98 8.01 -4.98
CA ILE A 83 3.36 7.76 -4.58
C ILE A 83 3.44 6.34 -4.03
N TYR A 84 4.34 5.51 -4.54
CA TYR A 84 4.51 4.11 -4.16
C TYR A 84 5.95 3.84 -3.71
N ALA A 85 6.14 2.94 -2.75
CA ALA A 85 7.47 2.48 -2.36
C ALA A 85 8.04 1.50 -3.38
N VAL A 86 9.38 1.47 -3.53
CA VAL A 86 10.07 0.44 -4.32
C VAL A 86 10.05 -0.89 -3.55
N GLN A 87 10.30 -0.84 -2.25
CA GLN A 87 10.16 -1.97 -1.32
C GLN A 87 9.54 -1.50 -0.01
N VAL A 88 8.79 -2.39 0.65
CA VAL A 88 8.19 -2.14 1.97
C VAL A 88 8.63 -3.25 2.91
N GLN A 89 9.29 -2.89 4.01
CA GLN A 89 9.70 -3.83 5.03
C GLN A 89 8.51 -4.18 5.93
N GLY A 90 8.35 -5.46 6.22
CA GLY A 90 7.24 -6.00 7.01
C GLY A 90 6.33 -6.90 6.19
N ARG A 91 5.39 -7.52 6.88
CA ARG A 91 4.41 -8.46 6.31
C ARG A 91 3.06 -8.21 6.96
N LEU A 92 1.97 -8.47 6.22
CA LEU A 92 0.65 -8.49 6.83
C LEU A 92 0.60 -9.57 7.93
N PRO A 93 -0.14 -9.35 9.03
CA PRO A 93 -0.44 -10.39 9.99
C PRO A 93 -1.15 -11.59 9.33
N GLU A 94 -0.90 -12.80 9.83
CA GLU A 94 -1.47 -14.05 9.31
C GLU A 94 -3.00 -14.00 9.22
N GLU A 95 -3.68 -13.46 10.24
CA GLU A 95 -5.13 -13.27 10.23
C GLU A 95 -5.63 -12.45 9.03
N ILE A 96 -4.92 -11.38 8.66
CA ILE A 96 -5.28 -10.54 7.51
C ILE A 96 -4.95 -11.27 6.20
N GLU A 97 -3.88 -12.08 6.18
CA GLU A 97 -3.58 -12.92 5.01
C GLU A 97 -4.68 -13.98 4.79
N ASP A 98 -5.17 -14.61 5.85
CA ASP A 98 -6.27 -15.58 5.81
C ASP A 98 -7.58 -14.92 5.34
N GLU A 99 -7.88 -13.70 5.81
CA GLU A 99 -9.02 -12.90 5.33
C GLU A 99 -8.93 -12.63 3.81
N LEU A 100 -7.73 -12.31 3.31
CA LEU A 100 -7.49 -12.08 1.88
C LEU A 100 -7.62 -13.37 1.08
N GLU A 101 -7.09 -14.48 1.57
CA GLU A 101 -7.19 -15.78 0.92
C GLU A 101 -8.64 -16.26 0.85
N GLY A 102 -9.43 -16.06 1.91
CA GLY A 102 -10.88 -16.32 1.92
C GLY A 102 -11.65 -15.50 0.87
N LYS A 103 -11.13 -14.35 0.45
CA LYS A 103 -11.65 -13.51 -0.64
C LYS A 103 -11.05 -13.86 -2.02
N GLY A 104 -10.23 -14.91 -2.11
CA GLY A 104 -9.56 -15.35 -3.33
C GLY A 104 -8.35 -14.50 -3.73
N ILE A 105 -7.79 -13.73 -2.80
CA ILE A 105 -6.67 -12.81 -3.04
C ILE A 105 -5.40 -13.41 -2.44
N LYS A 106 -4.49 -13.86 -3.31
CA LYS A 106 -3.17 -14.31 -2.88
C LYS A 106 -2.29 -13.11 -2.52
N TYR A 107 -1.93 -13.00 -1.24
CA TYR A 107 -0.99 -11.99 -0.78
C TYR A 107 0.42 -12.24 -1.33
N ARG A 108 1.08 -11.16 -1.78
CA ARG A 108 2.49 -11.15 -2.20
C ARG A 108 3.21 -10.04 -1.42
N PRO A 109 4.19 -10.39 -0.56
CA PRO A 109 4.99 -9.41 0.16
C PRO A 109 5.65 -8.39 -0.77
N ARG A 110 5.77 -7.14 -0.30
CA ARG A 110 6.36 -6.00 -1.02
C ARG A 110 7.81 -5.73 -0.61
N ASP A 111 8.44 -6.66 0.11
CA ASP A 111 9.81 -6.55 0.63
C ASP A 111 10.90 -6.97 -0.38
N GLY A 112 10.50 -7.54 -1.53
CA GLY A 112 11.41 -8.06 -2.55
C GLY A 112 11.81 -9.53 -2.34
N SER A 113 11.29 -10.21 -1.32
CA SER A 113 11.49 -11.65 -1.11
C SER A 113 10.72 -12.50 -2.12
N ALA A 114 9.59 -11.97 -2.63
CA ALA A 114 8.75 -12.66 -3.58
C ALA A 114 9.45 -12.76 -4.94
N ARG A 115 9.83 -13.98 -5.32
CA ARG A 115 10.33 -14.29 -6.67
C ARG A 115 9.21 -14.12 -7.70
N ASP A 116 9.60 -13.91 -8.96
CA ASP A 116 8.66 -13.74 -10.07
C ASP A 116 7.99 -15.03 -10.53
#